data_AF-A0A9D7JU78-F1
#
_entry.id   AF-A0A9D7JU78-F1
#
_cell.length_a   1.000
_cell.length_b   1.000
_cell.length_c   1.000
_cell.angle_alpha   90.00
_cell.angle_beta   90.00
_cell.angle_gamma   90.00
#
_symmetry.space_group_name_H-M   'P 1'
#
loop_
_entity.id
_entity.type
_entity.pdbx_description
1 polymer ?
#
loop_
_entity_poly.entity_id
_entity_poly.type
_entity_poly.pdbx_seq_one_letter_code
_entity_poly.pdbx_strand_id
1 'polypeptide(L)' 'MTIIVDPKNDREAKVVSAFLKSLSIKHHTEKDEDKAMLKAMEEGRKSRKLTDKEQAEMVTRLRQGK' A
#
# COMPACT_ATOMS: atom_id res chain seq x y z
N MET A 1 5.26 1.99 -11.81
CA MET A 1 6.41 1.98 -10.89
C MET A 1 6.05 2.92 -9.75
N THR A 2 6.07 2.42 -8.51
CA THR A 2 5.66 3.17 -7.31
C THR A 2 6.89 3.40 -6.45
N ILE A 3 7.11 4.64 -6.02
CA ILE A 3 8.30 5.02 -5.24
C ILE A 3 7.87 5.28 -3.80
N ILE A 4 8.57 4.65 -2.84
CA ILE A 4 8.43 4.92 -1.42
C ILE A 4 9.41 6.03 -1.07
N VAL A 5 8.90 7.08 -0.41
CA VAL A 5 9.69 8.26 -0.05
C VAL A 5 9.63 8.45 1.46
N ASP A 6 10.80 8.54 2.08
CA ASP A 6 10.96 8.88 3.50
C ASP A 6 11.55 10.30 3.65
N PRO A 7 10.71 11.33 3.77
CA PRO A 7 11.16 12.71 3.97
C PRO A 7 11.45 13.00 5.45
N LYS A 8 12.57 13.68 5.74
CA LYS A 8 13.00 13.96 7.13
C LYS A 8 12.15 15.03 7.82
N ASN A 9 11.41 15.83 7.07
CA ASN A 9 10.56 16.90 7.59
C ASN A 9 9.40 17.24 6.66
N ASP A 10 8.39 17.95 7.18
CA ASP A 10 7.16 18.31 6.44
C ASP A 10 7.40 19.25 5.25
N ARG A 11 8.48 20.04 5.25
CA ARG A 11 8.83 20.89 4.10
C ARG A 11 9.36 20.05 2.94
N GLU A 12 10.26 19.13 3.22
CA GLU A 12 10.82 18.18 2.26
C GLU A 12 9.70 17.28 1.68
N ALA A 13 8.79 16.78 2.53
CA ALA A 13 7.64 16.00 2.10
C ALA A 13 6.77 16.76 1.07
N LYS A 14 6.52 18.06 1.30
CA LYS A 14 5.74 18.89 0.37
C LYS A 14 6.45 19.11 -0.96
N VAL A 15 7.75 19.38 -0.92
CA VAL A 15 8.56 19.61 -2.13
C VAL A 15 8.66 18.33 -2.96
N VAL A 16 8.99 17.21 -2.32
CA VAL A 16 9.11 15.92 -3.00
C VAL A 16 7.76 15.46 -3.54
N SER A 17 6.67 15.64 -2.79
CA SER A 17 5.33 15.31 -3.27
C SER A 17 4.93 16.16 -4.48
N ALA A 18 5.23 17.46 -4.48
CA ALA A 18 4.97 18.35 -5.61
C ALA A 18 5.80 17.97 -6.84
N PHE A 19 7.07 17.62 -6.65
CA PHE A 19 7.97 17.17 -7.72
C PHE A 19 7.53 15.83 -8.33
N LEU A 20 7.15 14.86 -7.50
CA LEU A 20 6.67 13.58 -8.00
C LEU A 20 5.30 13.71 -8.69
N LYS A 21 4.44 14.61 -8.21
CA LYS A 21 3.18 14.95 -8.87
C LYS A 21 3.39 15.59 -10.24
N SER A 22 4.36 16.50 -10.38
CA SER A 22 4.63 17.13 -11.68
C SER A 22 5.12 16.12 -12.72
N LEU A 23 5.82 15.07 -12.29
CA LEU A 23 6.25 13.95 -13.14
C LEU A 23 5.18 12.87 -13.33
N SER A 24 3.97 13.05 -12.79
CA SER A 24 2.91 12.04 -12.76
C SER A 24 3.34 10.69 -12.15
N ILE A 25 4.33 10.72 -11.25
CA ILE A 25 4.84 9.54 -10.55
C ILE A 25 3.97 9.30 -9.31
N LYS A 26 3.36 8.11 -9.25
CA LYS A 26 2.67 7.64 -8.06
C LYS A 26 3.69 7.36 -6.95
N HIS A 27 3.49 7.98 -5.80
CA HIS A 27 4.31 7.78 -4.60
C HIS A 27 3.42 7.65 -3.38
N HIS A 28 3.92 6.91 -2.39
CA HIS A 28 3.32 6.78 -1.07
C HIS A 28 4.36 7.18 -0.03
N THR A 29 3.90 7.78 1.05
CA THR A 29 4.74 7.99 2.24
C THR A 29 4.62 6.77 3.15
N GLU A 30 5.62 6.54 3.99
CA GLU A 30 5.58 5.48 5.00
C GLU A 30 4.33 5.59 5.90
N LYS A 31 3.93 6.83 6.25
CA LYS A 31 2.69 7.10 7.00
C LYS A 31 1.42 6.64 6.26
N ASP A 32 1.40 6.74 4.93
CA ASP A 32 0.27 6.26 4.13
C ASP A 32 0.20 4.73 4.12
N GLU A 33 1.35 4.05 4.10
CA GLU A 33 1.43 2.59 4.23
C GLU A 33 1.02 2.12 5.62
N ASP A 34 1.46 2.79 6.69
CA ASP A 34 1.03 2.48 8.06
C ASP A 34 -0.49 2.59 8.21
N LYS A 35 -1.07 3.65 7.65
CA LYS A 35 -2.52 3.84 7.65
C LYS A 35 -3.25 2.78 6.82
N ALA A 36 -2.69 2.41 5.67
CA ALA A 36 -3.24 1.34 4.82
C ALA A 36 -3.15 -0.02 5.54
N MET A 37 -2.05 -0.30 6.23
CA MET A 37 -1.86 -1.51 7.02
C MET A 37 -2.85 -1.56 8.18
N LEU A 38 -2.99 -0.50 8.96
CA LEU A 38 -3.97 -0.42 10.04
C LEU A 38 -5.40 -0.66 9.53
N LYS A 39 -5.76 -0.04 8.41
CA LYS A 39 -7.06 -0.24 7.78
C LYS A 39 -7.26 -1.70 7.34
N ALA A 40 -6.25 -2.30 6.72
CA ALA A 40 -6.28 -3.70 6.32
C ALA A 40 -6.38 -4.65 7.54
N MET A 41 -5.76 -4.31 8.67
CA MET A 41 -5.89 -5.07 9.92
C MET A 41 -7.29 -4.95 10.52
N GLU A 42 -7.91 -3.76 10.50
CA GLU A 42 -9.27 -3.55 10.97
C GLU A 42 -10.31 -4.28 10.11
N GLU A 43 -10.17 -4.21 8.79
CA GLU A 43 -11.00 -4.93 7.83
C GLU A 43 -10.78 -6.44 7.95
N GLY A 44 -9.52 -6.87 8.07
CA GLY A 44 -9.12 -8.25 8.31
C GLY A 44 -9.72 -8.81 9.60
N ARG A 45 -9.75 -8.02 10.68
CA ARG A 45 -10.38 -8.39 11.96
C ARG A 45 -11.89 -8.56 11.85
N LYS A 46 -12.54 -7.81 10.96
CA LYS A 46 -13.98 -7.96 10.66
C LYS A 46 -14.26 -9.10 9.69
N SER A 47 -13.23 -9.60 8.99
CA SER A 47 -13.34 -10.71 8.05
C SER A 47 -13.13 -12.07 8.74
N ARG A 48 -13.82 -13.10 8.26
CA ARG A 48 -13.57 -14.48 8.71
C ARG A 48 -12.20 -14.93 8.18
N LYS A 49 -11.47 -15.74 8.97
CA LYS A 49 -10.30 -16.46 8.44
C LYS A 49 -10.73 -17.31 7.23
N LEU A 50 -9.92 -17.27 6.18
CA LEU A 50 -10.07 -18.13 5.00
C LEU A 50 -9.90 -19.59 5.41
N THR A 51 -10.65 -20.48 4.77
CA THR A 51 -10.37 -21.92 4.82
C THR A 51 -9.17 -22.27 3.94
N ASP A 52 -8.56 -23.43 4.18
CA ASP A 52 -7.41 -23.90 3.40
C ASP A 52 -7.68 -23.93 1.90
N LYS A 53 -8.92 -24.25 1.50
CA LYS A 53 -9.35 -24.27 0.10
C LYS A 53 -9.43 -22.86 -0.50
N GLU A 54 -10.01 -21.91 0.23
CA GLU A 54 -10.11 -20.51 -0.20
C GLU A 54 -8.73 -19.84 -0.26
N GLN A 55 -7.82 -20.21 0.66
CA GLN A 55 -6.45 -19.74 0.67
C GLN A 55 -5.68 -20.25 -0.55
N ALA A 56 -5.80 -21.53 -0.89
CA ALA A 56 -5.16 -22.11 -2.08
C ALA A 56 -5.67 -21.48 -3.38
N GLU A 57 -6.98 -21.20 -3.46
CA GLU A 57 -7.59 -20.54 -4.61
C GLU A 57 -7.14 -19.07 -4.73
N MET A 58 -7.08 -18.34 -3.61
CA MET A 58 -6.56 -16.97 -3.55
C MET A 58 -5.09 -16.91 -4.02
N VAL A 59 -4.23 -17.80 -3.56
CA VAL A 59 -2.82 -17.86 -3.98
C VAL A 59 -2.70 -18.13 -5.48
N THR A 60 -3.56 -18.99 -6.03
CA THR A 60 -3.60 -19.29 -7.46
C THR A 60 -4.01 -18.06 -8.27
N ARG A 61 -5.06 -17.35 -7.85
CA ARG A 61 -5.50 -16.10 -8.49
C ARG A 61 -4.43 -15.01 -8.43
N LEU A 62 -3.74 -14.86 -7.30
CA LEU A 62 -2.64 -13.90 -7.17
C LEU A 62 -1.44 -14.23 -8.08
N ARG A 63 -1.17 -15.51 -8.33
CA ARG A 63 -0.12 -15.94 -9.27
C ARG A 63 -0.51 -15.72 -10.73
N GLN A 64 -1.80 -15.77 -11.05
CA GLN A 64 -2.34 -15.60 -12.40
C GLN A 64 -2.61 -14.13 -12.76
N GLY A 65 -2.81 -13.26 -11.78
CA GLY A 65 -2.94 -11.81 -11.96
C GLY A 65 -1.59 -11.15 -12.26
N LYS A 66 -1.02 -11.45 -13.43
CA LYS A 66 0.02 -10.64 -14.08
C LYS A 66 -0.59 -9.84 -15.21
#